data_AF-A0A7S7QB18-F1
#
_entry.id   AF-A0A7S7QB18-F1
#
_cell.length_a   1.000
_cell.length_b   1.000
_cell.length_c   1.000
_cell.angle_alpha   90.00
_cell.angle_beta   90.00
_cell.angle_gamma   90.00
#
_symmetry.space_group_name_H-M   'P 1'
#
loop_
_entity.id
_entity.type
_entity.pdbx_description
1 polymer ?
#
loop_
_entity_poly.entity_id
_entity_poly.type
_entity_poly.pdbx_seq_one_letter_code
_entity_poly.pdbx_strand_id
1 'polypeptide(L)'
;MVASASDSAAAAATSKTNAATSESNAAASATTATNKAAAAATSEQSAATHATNAGTSETNAANSATAASNSATAAALSETNAATSKTAAATSASNASTSADNAQASYTNALNAYNNLRGTYYGAQATDPATDPLGAAKGSGDFYFNTTSLTMRYWNGAVWVDFLLPGAIGQCKLTMVSSTTLKLIPFNGNLIKINGQLYQIPAAGVTLTNSGFAANTLYYIYIKIVGSTLTLQQSLTGHITSSSAGSVGVEVMNTAGGEVYTLVGMVFTGASSQFFDQPDTRWVRSWFNETGVILARYSSTTVATTSGTPIELDSAVRCFALLWANEQFHQTISCSCFNNTLGSLTYLIPGWGNSFGSWYGLQQYMHQDTVSYARSMSNSWTLQNSTDQAVILSMWGQVGSGTGSYAYKSNSIMTVRR
;
A
#
# COMPACT_ATOMS: atom_id res chain seq x y z
N MET A 1 -111.10 138.88 36.00
CA MET A 1 -110.64 137.87 36.99
C MET A 1 -110.88 136.42 36.59
N VAL A 2 -111.73 136.08 35.60
CA VAL A 2 -112.03 134.68 35.25
C VAL A 2 -111.04 134.08 34.23
N ALA A 3 -110.44 134.90 33.35
CA ALA A 3 -109.47 134.43 32.37
C ALA A 3 -108.12 133.97 32.98
N SER A 4 -107.70 134.51 34.13
CA SER A 4 -106.40 134.22 34.73
C SER A 4 -106.30 132.87 35.45
N ALA A 5 -107.44 132.28 35.85
CA ALA A 5 -107.48 131.01 36.57
C ALA A 5 -107.47 129.78 35.63
N SER A 6 -108.13 129.87 34.47
CA SER A 6 -108.05 128.83 33.42
C SER A 6 -106.64 128.70 32.86
N ASP A 7 -105.95 129.84 32.70
CA ASP A 7 -104.60 129.88 32.14
C ASP A 7 -103.57 129.24 33.09
N SER A 8 -103.74 129.42 34.40
CA SER A 8 -102.89 128.79 35.41
C SER A 8 -103.15 127.28 35.57
N ALA A 9 -104.40 126.82 35.47
CA ALA A 9 -104.71 125.39 35.50
C ALA A 9 -104.19 124.65 34.24
N ALA A 10 -104.28 125.29 33.07
CA ALA A 10 -103.70 124.78 31.82
C ALA A 10 -102.16 124.75 31.87
N ALA A 11 -101.53 125.78 32.46
CA ALA A 11 -100.08 125.82 32.67
C ALA A 11 -99.59 124.71 33.61
N ALA A 12 -100.32 124.42 34.69
CA ALA A 12 -100.00 123.34 35.62
C ALA A 12 -100.15 121.95 34.99
N ALA A 13 -101.20 121.71 34.20
CA ALA A 13 -101.38 120.46 33.46
C ALA A 13 -100.29 120.26 32.38
N THR A 14 -99.91 121.34 31.69
CA THR A 14 -98.79 121.34 30.73
C THR A 14 -97.46 121.05 31.44
N SER A 15 -97.23 121.65 32.61
CA SER A 15 -96.03 121.41 33.43
C SER A 15 -95.94 119.95 33.91
N LYS A 16 -97.04 119.36 34.40
CA LYS A 16 -97.09 117.94 34.78
C LYS A 16 -96.80 117.01 33.58
N THR A 17 -97.32 117.35 32.41
CA THR A 17 -97.07 116.59 31.17
C THR A 17 -95.61 116.72 30.74
N ASN A 18 -95.03 117.91 30.83
CA ASN A 18 -93.61 118.15 30.55
C ASN A 18 -92.71 117.40 31.54
N ALA A 19 -93.06 117.36 32.83
CA ALA A 19 -92.33 116.61 33.84
C ALA A 19 -92.36 115.10 33.56
N ALA A 20 -93.55 114.55 33.26
CA ALA A 20 -93.69 113.13 32.88
C ALA A 20 -92.94 112.79 31.58
N THR A 21 -92.94 113.70 30.60
CA THR A 21 -92.17 113.55 29.35
C THR A 21 -90.68 113.58 29.64
N SER A 22 -90.22 114.46 30.53
CA SER A 22 -88.81 114.56 30.93
C SER A 22 -88.33 113.30 31.66
N GLU A 23 -89.16 112.75 32.55
CA GLU A 23 -88.87 111.49 33.26
C GLU A 23 -88.81 110.31 32.28
N SER A 24 -89.74 110.24 31.31
CA SER A 24 -89.71 109.24 30.23
C SER A 24 -88.47 109.38 29.34
N ASN A 25 -88.08 110.61 28.97
CA ASN A 25 -86.87 110.87 28.19
C ASN A 25 -85.59 110.51 28.95
N ALA A 26 -85.55 110.76 30.26
CA ALA A 26 -84.43 110.36 31.12
C ALA A 26 -84.33 108.82 31.21
N ALA A 27 -85.46 108.13 31.38
CA ALA A 27 -85.51 106.66 31.38
C ALA A 27 -85.08 106.06 30.02
N ALA A 28 -85.52 106.65 28.91
CA ALA A 28 -85.10 106.24 27.56
C ALA A 28 -83.61 106.48 27.31
N SER A 29 -83.07 107.60 27.81
CA SER A 29 -81.64 107.92 27.74
C SER A 29 -80.81 106.96 28.57
N ALA A 30 -81.24 106.63 29.80
CA ALA A 30 -80.60 105.63 30.64
C ALA A 30 -80.59 104.25 29.96
N THR A 31 -81.72 103.83 29.38
CA THR A 31 -81.82 102.57 28.62
C THR A 31 -80.86 102.57 27.42
N THR A 32 -80.77 103.69 26.69
CA THR A 32 -79.86 103.84 25.54
C THR A 32 -78.40 103.74 25.99
N ALA A 33 -78.03 104.37 27.11
CA ALA A 33 -76.69 104.29 27.68
C ALA A 33 -76.35 102.85 28.11
N THR A 34 -77.26 102.14 28.77
CA THR A 34 -77.09 100.73 29.12
C THR A 34 -76.90 99.86 27.88
N ASN A 35 -77.71 100.05 26.84
CA ASN A 35 -77.58 99.30 25.58
C ASN A 35 -76.25 99.58 24.87
N LYS A 36 -75.77 100.83 24.87
CA LYS A 36 -74.46 101.19 24.30
C LYS A 36 -73.31 100.61 25.09
N ALA A 37 -73.38 100.62 26.42
CA ALA A 37 -72.39 99.98 27.28
C ALA A 37 -72.34 98.46 27.04
N ALA A 38 -73.50 97.80 26.92
CA ALA A 38 -73.57 96.37 26.59
C ALA A 38 -72.99 96.06 25.20
N ALA A 39 -73.29 96.89 24.19
CA ALA A 39 -72.72 96.75 22.85
C ALA A 39 -71.19 96.96 22.84
N ALA A 40 -70.68 97.93 23.60
CA ALA A 40 -69.24 98.16 23.75
C ALA A 40 -68.54 96.97 24.42
N ALA A 41 -69.10 96.43 25.50
CA ALA A 41 -68.58 95.23 26.15
C ALA A 41 -68.55 94.02 25.19
N THR A 42 -69.62 93.83 24.42
CA THR A 42 -69.67 92.77 23.38
C THR A 42 -68.60 92.96 22.31
N SER A 43 -68.36 94.21 21.88
CA SER A 43 -67.32 94.53 20.91
C SER A 43 -65.91 94.28 21.46
N GLU A 44 -65.66 94.60 22.73
CA GLU A 44 -64.39 94.31 23.41
C GLU A 44 -64.15 92.80 23.52
N GLN A 45 -65.17 92.03 23.92
CA GLN A 45 -65.10 90.56 23.89
C GLN A 45 -64.80 90.02 22.49
N SER A 46 -65.42 90.59 21.45
CA SER A 46 -65.21 90.17 20.06
C SER A 46 -63.78 90.46 19.59
N ALA A 47 -63.25 91.64 19.92
CA ALA A 47 -61.87 92.02 19.62
C ALA A 47 -60.86 91.12 20.35
N ALA A 48 -61.10 90.82 21.63
CA ALA A 48 -60.28 89.88 22.39
C ALA A 48 -60.29 88.48 21.74
N THR A 49 -61.48 88.00 21.34
CA THR A 49 -61.63 86.71 20.63
C THR A 49 -60.87 86.70 19.30
N HIS A 50 -60.93 87.78 18.52
CA HIS A 50 -60.19 87.90 17.26
C HIS A 50 -58.68 87.92 17.45
N ALA A 51 -58.17 88.61 18.48
CA ALA A 51 -56.75 88.59 18.82
C ALA A 51 -56.28 87.16 19.17
N THR A 52 -57.07 86.42 19.96
CA THR A 52 -56.79 85.00 20.25
C THR A 52 -56.82 84.13 19.00
N ASN A 53 -57.79 84.34 18.11
CA ASN A 53 -57.89 83.59 16.84
C ASN A 53 -56.71 83.88 15.91
N ALA A 54 -56.24 85.13 15.85
CA ALA A 54 -55.07 85.52 15.07
C ALA A 54 -53.79 84.84 15.60
N GLY A 55 -53.55 84.90 16.92
CA GLY A 55 -52.40 84.20 17.54
C GLY A 55 -52.44 82.68 17.34
N THR A 56 -53.64 82.09 17.38
CA THR A 56 -53.86 80.67 17.06
C THR A 56 -53.52 80.37 15.60
N SER A 57 -53.91 81.25 14.67
CA SER A 57 -53.64 81.10 13.24
C SER A 57 -52.15 81.22 12.91
N GLU A 58 -51.43 82.16 13.54
CA GLU A 58 -49.96 82.27 13.43
C GLU A 58 -49.25 81.01 13.92
N THR A 59 -49.69 80.48 15.06
CA THR A 59 -49.16 79.22 15.60
C THR A 59 -49.40 78.05 14.63
N ASN A 60 -50.59 77.95 14.05
CA ASN A 60 -50.92 76.91 13.07
C ASN A 60 -50.10 77.03 11.78
N ALA A 61 -49.83 78.26 11.32
CA ALA A 61 -48.99 78.50 10.14
C ALA A 61 -47.53 78.11 10.41
N ALA A 62 -46.97 78.47 11.57
CA ALA A 62 -45.63 78.06 11.99
C ALA A 62 -45.48 76.53 12.11
N ASN A 63 -46.49 75.87 12.70
CA ASN A 63 -46.55 74.42 12.78
C ASN A 63 -46.59 73.77 11.38
N SER A 64 -47.37 74.33 10.46
CA SER A 64 -47.48 73.83 9.09
C SER A 64 -46.16 74.00 8.31
N ALA A 65 -45.48 75.13 8.46
CA ALA A 65 -44.15 75.36 7.85
C ALA A 65 -43.11 74.36 8.37
N THR A 66 -43.13 74.09 9.68
CA THR A 66 -42.26 73.08 10.31
C THR A 66 -42.57 71.68 9.76
N ALA A 67 -43.84 71.31 9.66
CA ALA A 67 -44.27 70.03 9.10
C ALA A 67 -43.84 69.86 7.63
N ALA A 68 -43.91 70.92 6.82
CA ALA A 68 -43.44 70.92 5.43
C ALA A 68 -41.92 70.72 5.33
N SER A 69 -41.13 71.41 6.16
CA SER A 69 -39.66 71.25 6.22
C SER A 69 -39.25 69.83 6.62
N ASN A 70 -39.92 69.27 7.62
CA ASN A 70 -39.72 67.88 8.06
C ASN A 70 -40.06 66.89 6.93
N SER A 71 -41.14 67.15 6.19
CA SER A 71 -41.54 66.30 5.05
C SER A 71 -40.54 66.37 3.89
N ALA A 72 -40.00 67.55 3.58
CA ALA A 72 -38.97 67.71 2.55
C ALA A 72 -37.68 66.97 2.92
N THR A 73 -37.28 67.04 4.20
CA THR A 73 -36.12 66.30 4.72
C THR A 73 -36.34 64.78 4.64
N ALA A 74 -37.54 64.30 4.99
CA ALA A 74 -37.90 62.90 4.88
C ALA A 74 -37.89 62.40 3.42
N ALA A 75 -38.36 63.22 2.47
CA ALA A 75 -38.32 62.90 1.04
C ALA A 75 -36.88 62.77 0.52
N ALA A 76 -35.99 63.71 0.84
CA ALA A 76 -34.58 63.67 0.45
C ALA A 76 -33.84 62.45 1.04
N LEU A 77 -34.16 62.08 2.29
CA LEU A 77 -33.65 60.86 2.90
C LEU A 77 -34.15 59.61 2.17
N SER A 78 -35.42 59.58 1.77
CA SER A 78 -36.00 58.47 1.02
C SER A 78 -35.34 58.30 -0.36
N GLU A 79 -35.04 59.39 -1.06
CA GLU A 79 -34.29 59.35 -2.34
C GLU A 79 -32.88 58.77 -2.14
N THR A 80 -32.19 59.19 -1.08
CA THR A 80 -30.85 58.68 -0.73
C THR A 80 -30.89 57.18 -0.41
N ASN A 81 -31.90 56.74 0.37
CA ASN A 81 -32.10 55.33 0.69
C ASN A 81 -32.39 54.49 -0.57
N ALA A 82 -33.21 55.01 -1.50
CA ALA A 82 -33.50 54.34 -2.76
C ALA A 82 -32.25 54.21 -3.65
N ALA A 83 -31.43 55.26 -3.75
CA ALA A 83 -30.17 55.22 -4.49
C ALA A 83 -29.16 54.22 -3.89
N THR A 84 -29.07 54.17 -2.56
CA THR A 84 -28.25 53.20 -1.83
C THR A 84 -28.72 51.78 -2.07
N SER A 85 -30.04 51.54 -2.02
CA SER A 85 -30.64 50.22 -2.28
C SER A 85 -30.37 49.74 -3.71
N LYS A 86 -30.48 50.64 -4.71
CA LYS A 86 -30.12 50.33 -6.11
C LYS A 86 -28.67 49.89 -6.26
N THR A 87 -27.75 50.59 -5.60
CA THR A 87 -26.32 50.23 -5.61
C THR A 87 -26.08 48.88 -4.94
N ALA A 88 -26.69 48.63 -3.78
CA ALA A 88 -26.58 47.35 -3.08
C ALA A 88 -27.14 46.17 -3.92
N ALA A 89 -28.24 46.40 -4.64
CA ALA A 89 -28.81 45.40 -5.56
C ALA A 89 -27.89 45.11 -6.75
N ALA A 90 -27.27 46.13 -7.34
CA ALA A 90 -26.30 45.95 -8.42
C ALA A 90 -25.05 45.17 -7.97
N THR A 91 -24.49 45.50 -6.79
CA THR A 91 -23.37 44.75 -6.20
C THR A 91 -23.76 43.30 -5.93
N SER A 92 -24.97 43.06 -5.40
CA SER A 92 -25.47 41.71 -5.15
C SER A 92 -25.59 40.89 -6.45
N ALA A 93 -26.03 41.51 -7.55
CA ALA A 93 -26.10 40.87 -8.85
C ALA A 93 -24.71 40.51 -9.40
N SER A 94 -23.72 41.40 -9.30
CA SER A 94 -22.33 41.13 -9.69
C SER A 94 -21.69 40.01 -8.86
N ASN A 95 -21.95 40.02 -7.55
CA ASN A 95 -21.49 38.96 -6.64
C ASN A 95 -22.11 37.60 -7.02
N ALA A 96 -23.40 37.57 -7.34
CA ALA A 96 -24.08 36.36 -7.79
C ALA A 96 -23.50 35.80 -9.10
N SER A 97 -23.21 36.66 -10.08
CA SER A 97 -22.54 36.25 -11.33
C SER A 97 -21.16 35.65 -11.06
N THR A 98 -20.35 36.32 -10.23
CA THR A 98 -19.01 35.85 -9.86
C THR A 98 -19.07 34.50 -9.13
N SER A 99 -20.04 34.32 -8.23
CA SER A 99 -20.25 33.05 -7.54
C SER A 99 -20.64 31.93 -8.51
N ALA A 100 -21.42 32.21 -9.55
CA ALA A 100 -21.77 31.23 -10.58
C ALA A 100 -20.53 30.79 -11.39
N ASP A 101 -19.70 31.74 -11.81
CA ASP A 101 -18.46 31.46 -12.55
C ASP A 101 -17.47 30.65 -11.69
N ASN A 102 -17.31 31.02 -10.43
CA ASN A 102 -16.46 30.28 -9.49
C ASN A 102 -16.96 28.84 -9.28
N ALA A 103 -18.28 28.64 -9.17
CA ALA A 103 -18.86 27.30 -9.05
C ALA A 103 -18.60 26.44 -10.30
N GLN A 104 -18.71 27.03 -11.49
CA GLN A 104 -18.41 26.35 -12.75
C GLN A 104 -16.92 25.98 -12.86
N ALA A 105 -16.03 26.89 -12.46
CA ALA A 105 -14.59 26.62 -12.43
C ALA A 105 -14.24 25.50 -11.44
N SER A 106 -14.84 25.51 -10.24
CA SER A 106 -14.69 24.44 -9.25
C SER A 106 -15.17 23.09 -9.79
N TYR A 107 -16.29 23.04 -10.50
CA TYR A 107 -16.78 21.82 -11.14
C TYR A 107 -15.78 21.28 -12.17
N THR A 108 -15.29 22.14 -13.07
CA THR A 108 -14.31 21.74 -14.10
C THR A 108 -13.01 21.23 -13.47
N ASN A 109 -12.52 21.89 -12.42
CA ASN A 109 -11.32 21.46 -11.70
C ASN A 109 -11.51 20.09 -11.03
N ALA A 110 -12.67 19.86 -10.39
CA ALA A 110 -13.00 18.57 -9.78
C ALA A 110 -13.11 17.46 -10.83
N LEU A 111 -13.74 17.74 -11.98
CA LEU A 111 -13.86 16.78 -13.08
C LEU A 111 -12.49 16.42 -13.67
N ASN A 112 -11.61 17.40 -13.87
CA ASN A 112 -10.25 17.15 -14.35
C ASN A 112 -9.43 16.31 -13.36
N ALA A 113 -9.52 16.61 -12.06
CA ALA A 113 -8.86 15.80 -11.04
C ALA A 113 -9.37 14.35 -11.01
N TYR A 114 -10.69 14.17 -11.13
CA TYR A 114 -11.31 12.85 -11.21
C TYR A 114 -10.89 12.07 -12.46
N ASN A 115 -10.85 12.74 -13.62
CA ASN A 115 -10.41 12.13 -14.87
C ASN A 115 -8.92 11.78 -14.85
N ASN A 116 -8.06 12.64 -14.30
CA ASN A 116 -6.64 12.33 -14.13
C ASN A 116 -6.44 11.09 -13.26
N LEU A 117 -7.17 10.99 -12.13
CA LEU A 117 -7.12 9.80 -11.29
C LEU A 117 -7.59 8.55 -12.05
N ARG A 118 -8.71 8.64 -12.77
CA ARG A 118 -9.24 7.50 -13.55
C ARG A 118 -8.36 7.13 -14.73
N GLY A 119 -7.63 8.08 -15.29
CA GLY A 119 -6.65 7.85 -16.35
C GLY A 119 -5.45 7.03 -15.89
N THR A 120 -5.14 6.99 -14.59
CA THR A 120 -4.05 6.16 -14.05
C THR A 120 -4.55 4.96 -13.23
N TYR A 121 -5.61 5.13 -12.43
CA TYR A 121 -6.22 4.06 -11.63
C TYR A 121 -7.54 3.60 -12.23
N TYR A 122 -7.58 2.35 -12.72
CA TYR A 122 -8.74 1.86 -13.46
C TYR A 122 -9.82 1.23 -12.58
N GLY A 123 -9.60 1.19 -11.26
CA GLY A 123 -10.49 0.55 -10.31
C GLY A 123 -10.35 -0.98 -10.27
N ALA A 124 -11.43 -1.65 -9.88
CA ALA A 124 -11.50 -3.10 -9.79
C ALA A 124 -11.98 -3.70 -11.13
N GLN A 125 -11.21 -4.63 -11.70
CA GLN A 125 -11.51 -5.28 -12.98
C GLN A 125 -11.24 -6.79 -12.88
N ALA A 126 -12.03 -7.63 -13.55
CA ALA A 126 -11.83 -9.08 -13.53
C ALA A 126 -10.74 -9.57 -14.51
N THR A 127 -10.50 -8.80 -15.57
CA THR A 127 -9.58 -9.09 -16.66
C THR A 127 -8.75 -7.85 -17.01
N ASP A 128 -7.61 -8.07 -17.64
CA ASP A 128 -6.70 -7.02 -18.12
C ASP A 128 -7.42 -6.03 -19.06
N PRO A 129 -7.53 -4.75 -18.70
CA PRO A 129 -8.19 -3.74 -19.53
C PRO A 129 -7.45 -3.45 -20.84
N ALA A 130 -8.20 -3.27 -21.93
CA ALA A 130 -7.64 -2.92 -23.24
C ALA A 130 -7.31 -1.42 -23.35
N THR A 131 -8.15 -0.56 -22.76
CA THR A 131 -8.03 0.89 -22.71
C THR A 131 -8.18 1.38 -21.28
N ASP A 132 -7.87 2.65 -21.05
CA ASP A 132 -8.21 3.31 -19.79
C ASP A 132 -9.74 3.47 -19.63
N PRO A 133 -10.21 3.85 -18.43
CA PRO A 133 -11.62 4.08 -18.15
C PRO A 133 -12.24 5.33 -18.81
N LEU A 134 -11.44 6.11 -19.55
CA LEU A 134 -11.85 7.26 -20.36
C LEU A 134 -11.83 6.93 -21.87
N GLY A 135 -11.38 5.74 -22.27
CA GLY A 135 -11.28 5.28 -23.65
C GLY A 135 -9.94 5.55 -24.33
N ALA A 136 -8.94 6.10 -23.63
CA ALA A 136 -7.61 6.34 -24.16
C ALA A 136 -6.71 5.08 -24.09
N ALA A 137 -5.57 5.13 -24.79
CA ALA A 137 -4.55 4.09 -24.71
C ALA A 137 -3.89 4.08 -23.33
N LYS A 138 -3.47 2.89 -22.88
CA LYS A 138 -2.83 2.70 -21.57
C LYS A 138 -1.50 3.46 -21.47
N GLY A 139 -1.34 4.26 -20.43
CA GLY A 139 -0.08 4.87 -20.02
C GLY A 139 0.80 3.91 -19.24
N SER A 140 2.12 4.02 -19.40
CA SER A 140 3.06 3.28 -18.56
C SER A 140 2.90 3.70 -17.11
N GLY A 141 2.73 2.74 -16.21
CA GLY A 141 2.48 2.98 -14.79
C GLY A 141 1.01 3.04 -14.39
N ASP A 142 0.07 2.97 -15.35
CA ASP A 142 -1.35 2.79 -15.05
C ASP A 142 -1.56 1.49 -14.27
N PHE A 143 -2.53 1.47 -13.38
CA PHE A 143 -2.75 0.35 -12.46
C PHE A 143 -4.22 0.10 -12.16
N TYR A 144 -4.53 -1.13 -11.77
CA TYR A 144 -5.88 -1.55 -11.40
C TYR A 144 -5.84 -2.69 -10.38
N PHE A 145 -6.96 -2.97 -9.71
CA PHE A 145 -7.10 -4.13 -8.84
C PHE A 145 -7.75 -5.28 -9.60
N ASN A 146 -7.04 -6.39 -9.79
CA ASN A 146 -7.61 -7.58 -10.42
C ASN A 146 -8.44 -8.37 -9.41
N THR A 147 -9.75 -8.46 -9.62
CA THR A 147 -10.67 -9.13 -8.68
C THR A 147 -10.62 -10.65 -8.75
N THR A 148 -10.05 -11.22 -9.82
CA THR A 148 -9.87 -12.67 -9.97
C THR A 148 -8.60 -13.13 -9.23
N SER A 149 -7.48 -12.44 -9.46
CA SER A 149 -6.19 -12.75 -8.80
C SER A 149 -6.07 -12.14 -7.41
N LEU A 150 -6.94 -11.20 -7.05
CA LEU A 150 -6.90 -10.41 -5.81
C LEU A 150 -5.58 -9.64 -5.62
N THR A 151 -4.98 -9.19 -6.73
CA THR A 151 -3.71 -8.45 -6.76
C THR A 151 -3.87 -7.12 -7.48
N MET A 152 -3.08 -6.12 -7.07
CA MET A 152 -2.88 -4.93 -7.90
C MET A 152 -2.05 -5.31 -9.11
N ARG A 153 -2.39 -4.81 -10.29
CA ARG A 153 -1.61 -4.98 -11.52
C ARG A 153 -1.30 -3.62 -12.11
N TYR A 154 -0.13 -3.49 -12.72
CA TYR A 154 0.30 -2.27 -13.39
C TYR A 154 0.74 -2.54 -14.83
N TRP A 155 0.59 -1.54 -15.71
CA TRP A 155 1.01 -1.60 -17.09
C TRP A 155 2.47 -1.18 -17.20
N ASN A 156 3.34 -2.08 -17.66
CA ASN A 156 4.78 -1.79 -17.80
C ASN A 156 5.16 -1.20 -19.18
N GLY A 157 4.17 -0.87 -20.02
CA GLY A 157 4.37 -0.44 -21.41
C GLY A 157 4.09 -1.52 -22.46
N ALA A 158 4.04 -2.79 -22.08
CA ALA A 158 3.81 -3.90 -23.02
C ALA A 158 2.78 -4.94 -22.55
N VAL A 159 2.79 -5.27 -21.25
CA VAL A 159 1.87 -6.24 -20.64
C VAL A 159 1.45 -5.77 -19.24
N TRP A 160 0.33 -6.28 -18.75
CA TRP A 160 -0.07 -6.12 -17.36
C TRP A 160 0.76 -7.04 -16.47
N VAL A 161 1.40 -6.48 -15.45
CA VAL A 161 2.26 -7.20 -14.51
C VAL A 161 1.66 -7.08 -13.12
N ASP A 162 1.72 -8.16 -12.34
CA ASP A 162 1.28 -8.15 -10.94
C ASP A 162 2.23 -7.32 -10.08
N PHE A 163 1.65 -6.45 -9.26
CA PHE A 163 2.36 -5.75 -8.20
C PHE A 163 2.56 -6.70 -7.04
N LEU A 164 3.71 -7.34 -6.99
CA LEU A 164 4.07 -8.28 -5.93
C LEU A 164 4.87 -7.52 -4.87
N LEU A 165 4.39 -7.58 -3.61
CA LEU A 165 5.14 -7.05 -2.48
C LEU A 165 6.49 -7.79 -2.39
N PRO A 166 7.59 -7.08 -2.09
CA PRO A 166 8.90 -7.72 -1.92
C PRO A 166 8.83 -8.67 -0.72
N GLY A 167 8.62 -9.96 -1.01
CA GLY A 167 8.76 -11.06 -0.06
C GLY A 167 10.16 -11.65 -0.09
N ALA A 168 10.45 -12.57 0.83
CA ALA A 168 11.64 -13.40 0.74
C ALA A 168 11.70 -14.07 -0.65
N ILE A 169 12.82 -13.93 -1.35
CA ILE A 169 13.02 -14.54 -2.66
C ILE A 169 13.17 -16.06 -2.54
N GLY A 170 12.77 -16.80 -3.57
CA GLY A 170 12.97 -18.24 -3.63
C GLY A 170 12.02 -19.03 -2.74
N GLN A 171 10.73 -18.68 -2.74
CA GLN A 171 9.69 -19.45 -2.04
C GLN A 171 9.29 -20.69 -2.85
N CYS A 172 10.28 -21.57 -3.04
CA CYS A 172 10.14 -22.76 -3.86
C CYS A 172 11.13 -23.85 -3.44
N LYS A 173 10.89 -25.05 -3.93
CA LYS A 173 11.81 -26.17 -3.76
C LYS A 173 11.82 -27.05 -5.01
N LEU A 174 13.01 -27.38 -5.50
CA LEU A 174 13.18 -28.38 -6.56
C LEU A 174 13.16 -29.77 -5.95
N THR A 175 12.33 -30.67 -6.48
CA THR A 175 12.20 -32.04 -6.00
C THR A 175 12.20 -33.05 -7.13
N MET A 176 12.62 -34.27 -6.83
CA MET A 176 12.45 -35.42 -7.72
C MET A 176 11.04 -36.00 -7.53
N VAL A 177 10.29 -36.15 -8.63
CA VAL A 177 8.96 -36.78 -8.64
C VAL A 177 9.06 -38.24 -9.08
N SER A 178 9.94 -38.53 -10.03
CA SER A 178 10.26 -39.87 -10.51
C SER A 178 11.68 -39.89 -11.08
N SER A 179 12.19 -41.07 -11.47
CA SER A 179 13.54 -41.20 -12.06
C SER A 179 13.71 -40.42 -13.38
N THR A 180 12.64 -39.91 -13.96
CA THR A 180 12.64 -39.17 -15.23
C THR A 180 12.01 -37.78 -15.09
N THR A 181 11.66 -37.33 -13.89
CA THR A 181 10.92 -36.08 -13.70
C THR A 181 11.32 -35.33 -12.44
N LEU A 182 11.71 -34.07 -12.63
CA LEU A 182 11.88 -33.07 -11.60
C LEU A 182 10.68 -32.12 -11.60
N LYS A 183 10.40 -31.53 -10.45
CA LYS A 183 9.39 -30.48 -10.31
C LYS A 183 9.87 -29.37 -9.39
N LEU A 184 9.71 -28.13 -9.82
CA LEU A 184 9.82 -26.97 -8.95
C LEU A 184 8.44 -26.68 -8.37
N ILE A 185 8.30 -26.81 -7.05
CA ILE A 185 7.02 -26.60 -6.35
C ILE A 185 7.07 -25.33 -5.48
N PRO A 186 5.92 -24.67 -5.26
CA PRO A 186 5.80 -23.66 -4.21
C PRO A 186 6.20 -24.22 -2.84
N PHE A 187 6.93 -23.44 -2.05
CA PHE A 187 7.31 -23.80 -0.68
C PHE A 187 7.58 -22.54 0.15
N ASN A 188 6.98 -22.42 1.35
CA ASN A 188 7.02 -21.19 2.16
C ASN A 188 6.54 -19.94 1.40
N GLY A 189 5.53 -20.12 0.54
CA GLY A 189 5.05 -19.15 -0.44
C GLY A 189 5.22 -19.69 -1.86
N ASN A 190 5.15 -18.81 -2.87
CA ASN A 190 5.23 -19.20 -4.28
C ASN A 190 5.98 -18.20 -5.16
N LEU A 191 6.72 -17.25 -4.59
CA LEU A 191 7.44 -16.23 -5.34
C LEU A 191 8.86 -16.67 -5.75
N ILE A 192 9.19 -16.40 -7.02
CA ILE A 192 10.54 -16.52 -7.59
C ILE A 192 10.89 -15.25 -8.35
N LYS A 193 12.15 -14.82 -8.29
CA LYS A 193 12.62 -13.63 -9.02
C LYS A 193 13.35 -14.05 -10.28
N ILE A 194 13.08 -13.41 -11.42
CA ILE A 194 13.72 -13.64 -12.73
C ILE A 194 13.90 -12.29 -13.42
N ASN A 195 15.12 -11.97 -13.86
CA ASN A 195 15.44 -10.70 -14.52
C ASN A 195 14.91 -9.47 -13.76
N GLY A 196 15.15 -9.43 -12.44
CA GLY A 196 14.69 -8.36 -11.54
C GLY A 196 13.19 -8.32 -11.22
N GLN A 197 12.36 -9.16 -11.84
CA GLN A 197 10.90 -9.20 -11.64
C GLN A 197 10.48 -10.41 -10.81
N LEU A 198 9.47 -10.26 -9.95
CA LEU A 198 8.88 -11.37 -9.21
C LEU A 198 7.82 -12.08 -10.07
N TYR A 199 7.78 -13.40 -9.97
CA TYR A 199 6.80 -14.27 -10.62
C TYR A 199 6.25 -15.26 -9.60
N GLN A 200 4.98 -15.63 -9.76
CA GLN A 200 4.35 -16.68 -8.98
C GLN A 200 4.54 -18.04 -9.66
N ILE A 201 5.09 -19.00 -8.92
CA ILE A 201 5.13 -20.40 -9.34
C ILE A 201 3.70 -20.96 -9.24
N PRO A 202 3.19 -21.62 -10.29
CA PRO A 202 1.86 -22.23 -10.27
C PRO A 202 1.72 -23.26 -9.15
N ALA A 203 0.52 -23.41 -8.60
CA ALA A 203 0.23 -24.40 -7.57
C ALA A 203 0.57 -25.85 -8.01
N ALA A 204 0.44 -26.15 -9.31
CA ALA A 204 0.81 -27.44 -9.89
C ALA A 204 2.34 -27.68 -9.98
N GLY A 205 3.13 -26.63 -9.78
CA GLY A 205 4.58 -26.59 -10.01
C GLY A 205 4.99 -26.51 -11.48
N VAL A 206 6.28 -26.34 -11.72
CA VAL A 206 6.89 -26.36 -13.07
C VAL A 206 7.65 -27.68 -13.23
N THR A 207 7.40 -28.41 -14.30
CA THR A 207 7.94 -29.77 -14.51
C THR A 207 9.11 -29.75 -15.49
N LEU A 208 10.14 -30.56 -15.23
CA LEU A 208 11.24 -30.85 -16.16
C LEU A 208 11.43 -32.35 -16.28
N THR A 209 11.43 -32.88 -17.50
CA THR A 209 11.72 -34.30 -17.76
C THR A 209 13.22 -34.50 -17.98
N ASN A 210 13.68 -35.75 -17.94
CA ASN A 210 15.08 -36.10 -18.23
C ASN A 210 15.45 -36.01 -19.73
N SER A 211 14.58 -35.45 -20.57
CA SER A 211 14.90 -35.17 -21.96
C SER A 211 16.04 -34.14 -22.06
N GLY A 212 17.03 -34.42 -22.91
CA GLY A 212 18.18 -33.52 -23.13
C GLY A 212 19.27 -33.58 -22.05
N PHE A 213 19.20 -34.55 -21.13
CA PHE A 213 20.28 -34.84 -20.18
C PHE A 213 21.20 -35.94 -20.72
N ALA A 214 22.51 -35.67 -20.70
CA ALA A 214 23.53 -36.70 -20.91
C ALA A 214 23.68 -37.59 -19.66
N ALA A 215 24.19 -38.80 -19.84
CA ALA A 215 24.48 -39.73 -18.75
C ALA A 215 25.68 -39.25 -17.91
N ASN A 216 25.70 -39.58 -16.61
CA ASN A 216 26.83 -39.32 -15.71
C ASN A 216 27.31 -37.85 -15.72
N THR A 217 26.38 -36.91 -15.79
CA THR A 217 26.70 -35.49 -16.02
C THR A 217 26.02 -34.59 -14.98
N LEU A 218 26.77 -33.63 -14.46
CA LEU A 218 26.26 -32.57 -13.60
C LEU A 218 25.60 -31.48 -14.45
N TYR A 219 24.38 -31.11 -14.10
CA TYR A 219 23.65 -29.99 -14.67
C TYR A 219 23.15 -29.06 -13.58
N TYR A 220 23.17 -27.76 -13.88
CA TYR A 220 22.44 -26.74 -13.14
C TYR A 220 21.04 -26.61 -13.71
N ILE A 221 20.07 -26.38 -12.83
CA ILE A 221 18.67 -26.23 -13.18
C ILE A 221 18.27 -24.78 -12.95
N TYR A 222 17.88 -24.12 -14.02
CA TYR A 222 17.43 -22.74 -14.03
C TYR A 222 15.94 -22.67 -14.34
N ILE A 223 15.32 -21.59 -13.88
CA ILE A 223 13.98 -21.19 -14.31
C ILE A 223 14.05 -19.92 -15.14
N LYS A 224 13.25 -19.86 -16.19
CA LYS A 224 13.11 -18.72 -17.09
C LYS A 224 11.65 -18.50 -17.49
N ILE A 225 11.39 -17.38 -18.15
CA ILE A 225 10.11 -17.13 -18.82
C ILE A 225 10.24 -17.41 -20.32
N VAL A 226 9.30 -18.16 -20.87
CA VAL A 226 9.09 -18.32 -22.32
C VAL A 226 7.68 -17.85 -22.64
N GLY A 227 7.57 -16.73 -23.36
CA GLY A 227 6.29 -16.03 -23.53
C GLY A 227 5.80 -15.51 -22.18
N SER A 228 4.81 -16.17 -21.59
CA SER A 228 4.28 -15.88 -20.25
C SER A 228 4.35 -17.07 -19.30
N THR A 229 5.04 -18.15 -19.69
CA THR A 229 5.10 -19.39 -18.92
C THR A 229 6.46 -19.59 -18.27
N LEU A 230 6.44 -19.89 -16.96
CA LEU A 230 7.62 -20.33 -16.23
C LEU A 230 8.06 -21.70 -16.74
N THR A 231 9.32 -21.80 -17.17
CA THR A 231 9.90 -23.01 -17.76
C THR A 231 11.23 -23.33 -17.08
N LEU A 232 11.42 -24.59 -16.72
CA LEU A 232 12.70 -25.08 -16.23
C LEU A 232 13.62 -25.45 -17.40
N GLN A 233 14.92 -25.19 -17.23
CA GLN A 233 15.95 -25.52 -18.21
C GLN A 233 17.21 -26.02 -17.50
N GLN A 234 17.79 -27.08 -18.04
CA GLN A 234 19.09 -27.60 -17.67
C GLN A 234 20.23 -26.81 -18.35
N SER A 235 21.39 -26.71 -17.70
CA SER A 235 22.58 -26.16 -18.35
C SER A 235 23.84 -26.74 -17.73
N LEU A 236 24.89 -26.85 -18.56
CA LEU A 236 26.25 -27.14 -18.08
C LEU A 236 26.95 -25.86 -17.59
N THR A 237 26.42 -24.69 -17.95
CA THR A 237 26.94 -23.40 -17.49
C THR A 237 26.62 -23.22 -16.00
N GLY A 238 27.66 -22.98 -15.21
CA GLY A 238 27.56 -22.67 -13.78
C GLY A 238 26.81 -21.38 -13.49
N HIS A 239 26.72 -21.03 -12.22
CA HIS A 239 25.98 -19.88 -11.73
C HIS A 239 26.89 -18.80 -11.15
N ILE A 240 26.34 -17.61 -10.96
CA ILE A 240 26.98 -16.47 -10.30
C ILE A 240 25.95 -15.65 -9.55
N THR A 241 26.33 -15.09 -8.41
CA THR A 241 25.51 -14.13 -7.67
C THR A 241 25.39 -12.84 -8.48
N SER A 242 24.17 -12.48 -8.87
CA SER A 242 23.90 -11.26 -9.61
C SER A 242 24.17 -10.02 -8.76
N SER A 243 24.79 -9.01 -9.38
CA SER A 243 24.92 -7.64 -8.88
C SER A 243 24.04 -6.64 -9.64
N SER A 244 23.21 -7.13 -10.57
CA SER A 244 22.36 -6.30 -11.43
C SER A 244 21.18 -5.73 -10.65
N ALA A 245 20.81 -4.46 -10.94
CA ALA A 245 19.67 -3.81 -10.32
C ALA A 245 18.39 -4.65 -10.48
N GLY A 246 17.64 -4.83 -9.38
CA GLY A 246 16.47 -5.71 -9.33
C GLY A 246 16.81 -7.16 -8.98
N SER A 247 17.96 -7.70 -9.42
CA SER A 247 18.40 -9.10 -9.20
C SER A 247 19.49 -9.28 -8.14
N VAL A 248 19.98 -8.21 -7.49
CA VAL A 248 21.08 -8.27 -6.52
C VAL A 248 20.90 -9.43 -5.52
N GLY A 249 21.91 -10.30 -5.42
CA GLY A 249 21.93 -11.46 -4.52
C GLY A 249 21.20 -12.71 -5.04
N VAL A 250 20.58 -12.66 -6.22
CA VAL A 250 19.99 -13.84 -6.88
C VAL A 250 21.08 -14.61 -7.63
N GLU A 251 21.14 -15.93 -7.48
CA GLU A 251 21.98 -16.77 -8.33
C GLU A 251 21.38 -16.87 -9.74
N VAL A 252 22.17 -16.47 -10.73
CA VAL A 252 21.80 -16.49 -12.15
C VAL A 252 22.82 -17.27 -12.96
N MET A 253 22.50 -17.61 -14.21
CA MET A 253 23.45 -18.33 -15.07
C MET A 253 24.70 -17.48 -15.35
N ASN A 254 25.89 -18.07 -15.19
CA ASN A 254 27.17 -17.41 -15.42
C ASN A 254 27.50 -17.32 -16.92
N THR A 255 26.78 -16.46 -17.62
CA THR A 255 26.99 -16.14 -19.04
C THR A 255 26.50 -14.73 -19.34
N ALA A 256 26.94 -14.14 -20.44
CA ALA A 256 26.38 -12.88 -20.92
C ALA A 256 24.87 -13.02 -21.18
N GLY A 257 24.05 -12.15 -20.58
CA GLY A 257 22.59 -12.25 -20.64
C GLY A 257 21.98 -13.31 -19.71
N GLY A 258 22.74 -13.84 -18.75
CA GLY A 258 22.29 -14.87 -17.82
C GLY A 258 21.20 -14.46 -16.83
N GLU A 259 20.91 -13.16 -16.68
CA GLU A 259 19.92 -12.60 -15.74
C GLU A 259 18.48 -13.10 -15.95
N VAL A 260 18.17 -13.62 -17.15
CA VAL A 260 16.87 -14.22 -17.46
C VAL A 260 16.74 -15.68 -16.97
N TYR A 261 17.80 -16.23 -16.37
CA TYR A 261 17.88 -17.61 -15.86
C TYR A 261 18.23 -17.60 -14.38
N THR A 262 17.23 -17.79 -13.52
CA THR A 262 17.45 -17.89 -12.06
C THR A 262 17.75 -19.33 -11.68
N LEU A 263 18.81 -19.57 -10.92
CA LEU A 263 19.16 -20.91 -10.45
C LEU A 263 18.12 -21.39 -9.43
N VAL A 264 17.63 -22.61 -9.61
CA VAL A 264 16.68 -23.25 -8.67
C VAL A 264 17.18 -24.58 -8.12
N GLY A 265 18.26 -25.14 -8.67
CA GLY A 265 18.90 -26.33 -8.13
C GLY A 265 19.98 -26.90 -9.05
N MET A 266 20.45 -28.09 -8.72
CA MET A 266 21.38 -28.87 -9.54
C MET A 266 21.03 -30.36 -9.52
N VAL A 267 21.46 -31.07 -10.55
CA VAL A 267 21.24 -32.50 -10.69
C VAL A 267 22.44 -33.20 -11.30
N PHE A 268 22.77 -34.38 -10.77
CA PHE A 268 23.68 -35.32 -11.42
C PHE A 268 22.88 -36.52 -11.94
N THR A 269 23.11 -36.89 -13.18
CA THR A 269 22.39 -38.00 -13.83
C THR A 269 23.17 -39.31 -13.74
N GLY A 270 22.48 -40.43 -13.59
CA GLY A 270 23.11 -41.75 -13.69
C GLY A 270 23.41 -42.18 -15.12
N ALA A 271 23.87 -43.42 -15.29
CA ALA A 271 24.23 -43.99 -16.59
C ALA A 271 23.07 -44.04 -17.63
N SER A 272 21.82 -44.07 -17.16
CA SER A 272 20.61 -44.03 -17.99
C SER A 272 19.97 -42.65 -18.08
N SER A 273 20.71 -41.57 -17.79
CA SER A 273 20.20 -40.21 -17.68
C SER A 273 19.02 -40.07 -16.71
N GLN A 274 19.02 -40.87 -15.64
CA GLN A 274 17.97 -40.87 -14.62
C GLN A 274 18.37 -40.02 -13.42
N PHE A 275 17.36 -39.52 -12.71
CA PHE A 275 17.48 -38.79 -11.46
C PHE A 275 17.43 -39.74 -10.26
N PHE A 276 18.17 -39.40 -9.22
CA PHE A 276 18.28 -40.21 -8.01
C PHE A 276 18.20 -39.34 -6.76
N ASP A 277 17.29 -39.74 -5.86
CA ASP A 277 17.01 -39.05 -4.60
C ASP A 277 16.57 -40.07 -3.54
N GLN A 278 17.52 -40.87 -3.07
CA GLN A 278 17.36 -42.04 -2.20
C GLN A 278 18.20 -41.91 -0.92
N PRO A 279 18.00 -42.75 0.11
CA PRO A 279 18.76 -42.67 1.37
C PRO A 279 20.28 -42.76 1.25
N ASP A 280 20.80 -43.20 0.10
CA ASP A 280 22.23 -43.38 -0.17
C ASP A 280 22.74 -42.59 -1.38
N THR A 281 21.83 -42.03 -2.17
CA THR A 281 22.16 -41.26 -3.37
C THR A 281 21.31 -40.00 -3.41
N ARG A 282 21.92 -38.84 -3.19
CA ARG A 282 21.26 -37.52 -3.31
C ARG A 282 21.91 -36.74 -4.43
N TRP A 283 21.35 -36.92 -5.62
CA TRP A 283 21.80 -36.27 -6.84
C TRP A 283 20.83 -35.23 -7.38
N VAL A 284 19.73 -34.94 -6.67
CA VAL A 284 18.86 -33.79 -6.94
C VAL A 284 18.93 -32.88 -5.73
N ARG A 285 19.36 -31.64 -5.92
CA ARG A 285 19.47 -30.65 -4.84
C ARG A 285 18.75 -29.37 -5.22
N SER A 286 17.92 -28.85 -4.33
CA SER A 286 17.29 -27.54 -4.50
C SER A 286 18.27 -26.42 -4.15
N TRP A 287 18.21 -25.28 -4.85
CA TRP A 287 18.93 -24.07 -4.44
C TRP A 287 18.20 -23.32 -3.32
N PHE A 288 16.87 -23.31 -3.36
CA PHE A 288 16.05 -22.67 -2.33
C PHE A 288 15.47 -23.68 -1.35
N ASN A 289 15.29 -23.26 -0.08
CA ASN A 289 14.68 -24.05 0.98
C ASN A 289 15.28 -25.47 1.15
N GLU A 290 16.61 -25.52 1.12
CA GLU A 290 17.40 -26.75 1.25
C GLU A 290 18.26 -26.66 2.50
N THR A 291 18.15 -27.64 3.39
CA THR A 291 18.82 -27.65 4.70
C THR A 291 20.09 -28.52 4.74
N GLY A 292 20.45 -29.13 3.60
CA GLY A 292 21.46 -30.19 3.54
C GLY A 292 20.82 -31.57 3.35
N VAL A 293 21.66 -32.60 3.25
CA VAL A 293 21.23 -33.98 3.03
C VAL A 293 21.78 -34.90 4.10
N ILE A 294 21.06 -35.99 4.36
CA ILE A 294 21.52 -37.10 5.19
C ILE A 294 21.52 -38.35 4.32
N LEU A 295 22.64 -39.06 4.32
CA LEU A 295 22.84 -40.29 3.56
C LEU A 295 23.36 -41.39 4.49
N ALA A 296 22.98 -42.64 4.26
CA ALA A 296 23.58 -43.77 4.95
C ALA A 296 23.53 -45.07 4.13
N ARG A 297 24.58 -45.87 4.25
CA ARG A 297 24.65 -47.26 3.74
C ARG A 297 25.36 -48.18 4.74
N TYR A 298 25.00 -49.46 4.66
CA TYR A 298 25.51 -50.51 5.55
C TYR A 298 25.80 -51.78 4.75
N SER A 299 26.83 -52.53 5.16
CA SER A 299 27.22 -53.82 4.57
C SER A 299 27.71 -54.76 5.66
N SER A 300 27.14 -55.96 5.74
CA SER A 300 27.61 -57.02 6.64
C SER A 300 28.74 -57.86 6.02
N THR A 301 29.01 -57.71 4.72
CA THR A 301 30.03 -58.47 4.00
C THR A 301 31.41 -58.23 4.61
N THR A 302 32.13 -59.29 4.95
CA THR A 302 33.53 -59.18 5.38
C THR A 302 34.41 -58.95 4.16
N VAL A 303 35.23 -57.90 4.19
CA VAL A 303 36.26 -57.65 3.18
C VAL A 303 37.62 -57.66 3.86
N ALA A 304 38.63 -58.25 3.20
CA ALA A 304 39.99 -58.33 3.71
C ALA A 304 40.98 -57.68 2.75
N THR A 305 42.07 -57.14 3.28
CA THR A 305 43.16 -56.55 2.50
C THR A 305 44.52 -56.76 3.16
N THR A 306 45.55 -56.85 2.33
CA THR A 306 46.97 -56.83 2.72
C THR A 306 47.66 -55.53 2.30
N SER A 307 46.91 -54.56 1.75
CA SER A 307 47.46 -53.34 1.19
C SER A 307 48.11 -52.46 2.26
N GLY A 308 49.37 -52.09 2.03
CA GLY A 308 50.11 -51.11 2.83
C GLY A 308 49.74 -49.65 2.53
N THR A 309 48.90 -49.41 1.51
CA THR A 309 48.42 -48.09 1.11
C THR A 309 46.88 -48.06 1.13
N PRO A 310 46.26 -46.87 1.26
CA PRO A 310 44.81 -46.77 1.33
C PRO A 310 44.14 -47.34 0.07
N ILE A 311 43.23 -48.29 0.27
CA ILE A 311 42.33 -48.81 -0.75
C ILE A 311 40.89 -48.67 -0.31
N GLU A 312 39.96 -48.61 -1.26
CA GLU A 312 38.54 -48.67 -0.94
C GLU A 312 38.19 -50.08 -0.44
N LEU A 313 37.54 -50.14 0.72
CA LEU A 313 37.24 -51.41 1.39
C LEU A 313 35.99 -52.08 0.84
N ASP A 314 34.94 -51.33 0.50
CA ASP A 314 33.69 -51.92 0.06
C ASP A 314 32.88 -50.90 -0.74
N SER A 315 32.55 -51.24 -1.98
CA SER A 315 31.71 -50.39 -2.82
C SER A 315 30.23 -50.41 -2.41
N ALA A 316 29.79 -51.42 -1.64
CA ALA A 316 28.41 -51.55 -1.17
C ALA A 316 28.03 -50.53 -0.09
N VAL A 317 29.01 -49.85 0.52
CA VAL A 317 28.79 -48.78 1.51
C VAL A 317 29.04 -47.38 0.95
N ARG A 318 29.12 -47.24 -0.37
CA ARG A 318 29.20 -45.91 -1.01
C ARG A 318 27.94 -45.11 -0.75
N CYS A 319 28.12 -43.85 -0.40
CA CYS A 319 27.06 -42.85 -0.47
C CYS A 319 27.43 -41.84 -1.56
N PHE A 320 26.45 -41.47 -2.36
CA PHE A 320 26.62 -40.58 -3.49
C PHE A 320 25.95 -39.25 -3.16
N ALA A 321 26.74 -38.19 -3.07
CA ALA A 321 26.24 -36.86 -2.72
C ALA A 321 26.53 -35.88 -3.84
N LEU A 322 25.62 -34.94 -4.04
CA LEU A 322 25.86 -33.75 -4.85
C LEU A 322 26.02 -32.57 -3.90
N LEU A 323 27.20 -31.94 -3.88
CA LEU A 323 27.57 -30.89 -2.92
C LEU A 323 27.72 -29.54 -3.60
N TRP A 324 27.18 -28.49 -2.98
CA TRP A 324 27.41 -27.10 -3.42
C TRP A 324 28.81 -26.63 -2.99
N ALA A 325 29.36 -25.66 -3.71
CA ALA A 325 30.52 -24.90 -3.25
C ALA A 325 30.21 -24.27 -1.88
N ASN A 326 31.18 -24.32 -0.98
CA ASN A 326 31.10 -23.88 0.42
C ASN A 326 30.13 -24.66 1.32
N GLU A 327 29.49 -25.73 0.84
CA GLU A 327 28.73 -26.66 1.68
C GLU A 327 29.70 -27.47 2.55
N GLN A 328 29.38 -27.62 3.84
CA GLN A 328 30.13 -28.49 4.73
C GLN A 328 29.49 -29.87 4.75
N PHE A 329 30.30 -30.92 4.70
CA PHE A 329 29.83 -32.29 4.91
C PHE A 329 30.60 -32.95 6.03
N HIS A 330 29.90 -33.83 6.74
CA HIS A 330 30.36 -34.63 7.85
C HIS A 330 30.15 -36.08 7.46
N GLN A 331 31.23 -36.84 7.32
CA GLN A 331 31.19 -38.27 7.06
C GLN A 331 31.59 -39.03 8.33
N THR A 332 30.79 -40.00 8.73
CA THR A 332 31.10 -40.94 9.81
C THR A 332 31.10 -42.35 9.25
N ILE A 333 32.19 -43.07 9.49
CA ILE A 333 32.35 -44.45 9.08
C ILE A 333 32.61 -45.32 10.30
N SER A 334 32.08 -46.53 10.31
CA SER A 334 32.30 -47.50 11.37
C SER A 334 32.35 -48.92 10.83
N CYS A 335 33.10 -49.80 11.49
CA CYS A 335 33.13 -51.22 11.19
C CYS A 335 33.63 -52.03 12.39
N SER A 336 33.45 -53.34 12.31
CA SER A 336 34.24 -54.30 13.10
C SER A 336 35.46 -54.73 12.28
N CYS A 337 36.65 -54.71 12.85
CA CYS A 337 37.85 -55.16 12.16
C CYS A 337 38.86 -55.89 13.05
N PHE A 338 39.72 -56.68 12.41
CA PHE A 338 40.81 -57.43 13.04
C PHE A 338 41.94 -57.67 12.04
N ASN A 339 43.11 -58.02 12.55
CA ASN A 339 44.28 -58.45 11.80
C ASN A 339 44.66 -59.89 12.18
N ASN A 340 45.14 -60.66 11.21
CA ASN A 340 45.66 -62.02 11.44
C ASN A 340 47.10 -62.05 12.00
N THR A 341 47.74 -60.89 12.16
CA THR A 341 49.11 -60.75 12.62
C THR A 341 49.16 -59.94 13.91
N LEU A 342 49.82 -60.48 14.94
CA LEU A 342 49.97 -59.82 16.24
C LEU A 342 50.82 -58.56 16.11
N GLY A 343 50.40 -57.47 16.74
CA GLY A 343 51.09 -56.18 16.69
C GLY A 343 50.97 -55.40 15.37
N SER A 344 50.22 -55.93 14.40
CA SER A 344 49.97 -55.21 13.15
C SER A 344 48.91 -54.13 13.32
N LEU A 345 49.12 -53.01 12.64
CA LEU A 345 48.17 -51.91 12.58
C LEU A 345 47.13 -52.16 11.48
N THR A 346 45.87 -51.90 11.80
CA THR A 346 44.74 -51.91 10.85
C THR A 346 44.09 -50.53 10.86
N TYR A 347 43.95 -49.92 9.69
CA TYR A 347 43.51 -48.54 9.55
C TYR A 347 42.10 -48.45 8.96
N LEU A 348 41.35 -47.44 9.40
CA LEU A 348 40.04 -47.05 8.90
C LEU A 348 40.05 -45.56 8.56
N ILE A 349 39.69 -45.23 7.33
CA ILE A 349 39.89 -43.90 6.76
C ILE A 349 38.60 -43.46 6.04
N PRO A 350 37.92 -42.38 6.49
CA PRO A 350 36.85 -41.76 5.72
C PRO A 350 37.48 -41.04 4.54
N GLY A 351 36.78 -41.02 3.43
CA GLY A 351 37.29 -40.40 2.22
C GLY A 351 36.21 -40.30 1.18
N TRP A 352 36.46 -39.42 0.22
CA TRP A 352 35.77 -39.50 -1.05
C TRP A 352 36.75 -39.87 -2.16
N GLY A 353 36.20 -40.39 -3.24
CA GLY A 353 36.89 -40.52 -4.51
C GLY A 353 35.94 -40.19 -5.65
N ASN A 354 36.48 -39.66 -6.73
CA ASN A 354 35.80 -39.59 -8.03
C ASN A 354 36.83 -39.84 -9.14
N SER A 355 36.41 -39.78 -10.40
CA SER A 355 37.33 -39.88 -11.55
C SER A 355 38.35 -38.72 -11.63
N PHE A 356 38.32 -37.74 -10.72
CA PHE A 356 39.15 -36.53 -10.67
C PHE A 356 40.08 -36.45 -9.45
N GLY A 357 40.09 -37.46 -8.56
CA GLY A 357 41.03 -37.57 -7.43
C GLY A 357 40.41 -38.16 -6.15
N SER A 358 41.27 -38.72 -5.29
CA SER A 358 40.89 -39.25 -3.98
C SER A 358 41.38 -38.31 -2.88
N TRP A 359 40.52 -37.99 -1.92
CA TRP A 359 40.87 -37.22 -0.73
C TRP A 359 40.51 -38.02 0.51
N TYR A 360 41.45 -38.08 1.43
CA TYR A 360 41.34 -38.87 2.65
C TYR A 360 41.23 -37.95 3.86
N GLY A 361 40.31 -38.29 4.76
CA GLY A 361 40.25 -37.74 6.09
C GLY A 361 41.37 -38.28 6.98
N LEU A 362 41.32 -37.91 8.27
CA LEU A 362 42.28 -38.38 9.25
C LEU A 362 42.26 -39.91 9.35
N GLN A 363 43.43 -40.52 9.46
CA GLN A 363 43.54 -41.97 9.59
C GLN A 363 43.33 -42.37 11.06
N GLN A 364 42.45 -43.33 11.29
CA GLN A 364 42.32 -43.98 12.59
C GLN A 364 42.84 -45.40 12.50
N TYR A 365 43.47 -45.89 13.55
CA TYR A 365 44.09 -47.21 13.56
C TYR A 365 43.77 -47.97 14.85
N MET A 366 43.86 -49.29 14.77
CA MET A 366 43.92 -50.18 15.91
C MET A 366 45.17 -51.06 15.84
N HIS A 367 45.61 -51.51 17.01
CA HIS A 367 46.68 -52.48 17.17
C HIS A 367 46.07 -53.85 17.50
N GLN A 368 46.64 -54.91 16.92
CA GLN A 368 46.17 -56.27 17.19
C GLN A 368 46.86 -56.85 18.41
N ASP A 369 46.16 -56.89 19.55
CA ASP A 369 46.69 -57.39 20.83
C ASP A 369 46.47 -58.91 21.00
N THR A 370 45.56 -59.49 20.24
CA THR A 370 45.28 -60.94 20.18
C THR A 370 44.88 -61.29 18.76
N VAL A 371 45.54 -62.24 18.11
CA VAL A 371 45.33 -62.55 16.68
C VAL A 371 43.85 -62.78 16.36
N SER A 372 43.35 -62.13 15.30
CA SER A 372 41.97 -62.25 14.79
C SER A 372 40.86 -61.86 15.77
N TYR A 373 41.17 -61.13 16.83
CA TYR A 373 40.17 -60.58 17.75
C TYR A 373 39.54 -59.31 17.16
N ALA A 374 38.24 -59.37 16.90
CA ALA A 374 37.47 -58.28 16.30
C ALA A 374 37.23 -57.12 17.28
N ARG A 375 37.44 -55.89 16.81
CA ARG A 375 37.17 -54.64 17.56
C ARG A 375 36.34 -53.70 16.71
N SER A 376 35.52 -52.90 17.36
CA SER A 376 34.81 -51.81 16.68
C SER A 376 35.75 -50.63 16.46
N MET A 377 35.75 -50.09 15.24
CA MET A 377 36.40 -48.84 14.87
C MET A 377 35.36 -47.89 14.29
N SER A 378 35.47 -46.62 14.61
CA SER A 378 34.62 -45.56 14.07
C SER A 378 35.41 -44.29 13.91
N ASN A 379 35.38 -43.69 12.73
CA ASN A 379 36.10 -42.48 12.38
C ASN A 379 35.14 -41.45 11.78
N SER A 380 35.40 -40.16 12.00
CA SER A 380 34.59 -39.07 11.44
C SER A 380 35.47 -37.98 10.85
N TRP A 381 34.98 -37.38 9.78
CA TRP A 381 35.69 -36.33 9.05
C TRP A 381 34.72 -35.26 8.58
N THR A 382 35.15 -34.01 8.73
CA THR A 382 34.44 -32.83 8.24
C THR A 382 35.32 -32.09 7.25
N LEU A 383 34.74 -31.68 6.12
CA LEU A 383 35.41 -30.83 5.15
C LEU A 383 34.40 -29.84 4.55
N GLN A 384 34.88 -28.65 4.21
CA GLN A 384 34.13 -27.70 3.39
C GLN A 384 34.45 -27.96 1.91
N ASN A 385 33.41 -28.18 1.13
CA ASN A 385 33.52 -28.39 -0.31
C ASN A 385 33.87 -27.06 -1.01
N SER A 386 34.76 -27.09 -1.99
CA SER A 386 35.27 -25.87 -2.66
C SER A 386 34.54 -25.51 -3.96
N THR A 387 33.87 -26.47 -4.60
CA THR A 387 33.24 -26.32 -5.91
C THR A 387 31.97 -27.16 -5.98
N ASP A 388 30.99 -26.81 -6.82
CA ASP A 388 29.84 -27.69 -7.04
C ASP A 388 30.29 -29.00 -7.69
N GLN A 389 29.99 -30.14 -7.08
CA GLN A 389 30.42 -31.43 -7.61
C GLN A 389 29.62 -32.60 -7.07
N ALA A 390 29.54 -33.67 -7.88
CA ALA A 390 29.13 -34.98 -7.43
C ALA A 390 30.33 -35.70 -6.80
N VAL A 391 30.12 -36.28 -5.61
CA VAL A 391 31.15 -37.00 -4.84
C VAL A 391 30.66 -38.39 -4.46
N ILE A 392 31.60 -39.34 -4.41
CA ILE A 392 31.37 -40.68 -3.90
C ILE A 392 32.10 -40.78 -2.57
N LEU A 393 31.34 -40.76 -1.48
CA LEU A 393 31.85 -40.91 -0.12
C LEU A 393 31.89 -42.40 0.21
N SER A 394 33.06 -42.92 0.53
CA SER A 394 33.27 -44.34 0.79
C SER A 394 34.20 -44.60 1.97
N MET A 395 34.42 -45.88 2.26
CA MET A 395 35.26 -46.33 3.36
C MET A 395 36.56 -46.88 2.83
N TRP A 396 37.67 -46.40 3.37
CA TRP A 396 39.02 -46.78 2.95
C TRP A 396 39.77 -47.42 4.11
N GLY A 397 40.76 -48.26 3.77
CA GLY A 397 41.57 -48.96 4.75
C GLY A 397 42.90 -49.40 4.19
N GLN A 398 43.80 -49.72 5.11
CA GLN A 398 45.14 -50.22 4.85
C GLN A 398 45.62 -50.97 6.09
N VAL A 399 46.73 -51.69 5.96
CA VAL A 399 47.38 -52.41 7.06
C VAL A 399 48.86 -52.09 7.11
N GLY A 400 49.45 -52.06 8.30
CA GLY A 400 50.91 -51.95 8.44
C GLY A 400 51.63 -53.24 8.05
N SER A 401 50.96 -54.39 8.29
CA SER A 401 51.39 -55.74 7.90
C SER A 401 50.23 -56.72 8.13
N GLY A 402 50.38 -57.97 7.67
CA GLY A 402 49.34 -58.99 7.82
C GLY A 402 48.13 -58.78 6.91
N THR A 403 47.01 -59.38 7.28
CA THR A 403 45.72 -59.26 6.59
C THR A 403 44.69 -58.66 7.53
N GLY A 404 44.23 -57.45 7.21
CA GLY A 404 43.16 -56.76 7.93
C GLY A 404 41.81 -57.13 7.34
N SER A 405 40.86 -57.49 8.18
CA SER A 405 39.49 -57.86 7.81
C SER A 405 38.50 -56.87 8.41
N TYR A 406 37.47 -56.50 7.65
CA TYR A 406 36.49 -55.46 7.97
C TYR A 406 35.07 -55.97 7.69
N ALA A 407 34.22 -55.99 8.71
CA ALA A 407 32.83 -56.46 8.67
C ALA A 407 31.87 -55.44 9.32
N TYR A 408 30.56 -55.60 9.12
CA TYR A 408 29.52 -54.72 9.69
C TYR A 408 29.83 -53.23 9.48
N LYS A 409 30.11 -52.87 8.23
CA LYS A 409 30.51 -51.53 7.82
C LYS A 409 29.29 -50.63 7.73
N SER A 410 29.43 -49.41 8.20
CA SER A 410 28.46 -48.33 8.05
C SER A 410 29.15 -47.06 7.57
N ASN A 411 28.52 -46.36 6.64
CA ASN A 411 28.96 -45.06 6.17
C ASN A 411 27.75 -44.12 6.18
N SER A 412 27.87 -43.03 6.95
CA SER A 412 26.80 -42.03 7.14
C SER A 412 27.35 -40.65 6.83
N ILE A 413 26.58 -39.86 6.08
CA ILE A 413 26.95 -38.51 5.66
C ILE A 413 25.84 -37.57 6.10
N MET A 414 26.22 -36.42 6.63
CA MET A 414 25.34 -35.28 6.82
C MET A 414 25.98 -34.06 6.16
N THR A 415 25.19 -33.27 5.46
CA THR A 415 25.66 -31.96 4.95
C THR A 415 24.89 -30.84 5.62
N VAL A 416 25.55 -29.69 5.73
CA VAL A 416 24.95 -28.46 6.24
C VAL A 416 25.20 -27.38 5.20
N ARG A 417 24.11 -26.78 4.74
CA ARG A 417 24.15 -25.63 3.86
C ARG A 417 24.24 -24.36 4.69
N ARG A 418 25.19 -23.48 4.36
CA ARG A 418 25.32 -22.16 4.96
C ARG A 418 24.28 -21.19 4.45
#